data_AF-A0A969UUJ6-F1
#
_entry.id   AF-A0A969UUJ6-F1
#
_cell.length_a   1.000
_cell.length_b   1.000
_cell.length_c   1.000
_cell.angle_alpha   90.00
_cell.angle_beta   90.00
_cell.angle_gamma   90.00
#
_symmetry.space_group_name_H-M   'P 1'
#
loop_
_entity.id
_entity.type
_entity.pdbx_description
1 polymer ?
#
loop_
_entity_poly.entity_id
_entity_poly.type
_entity_poly.pdbx_seq_one_letter_code
_entity_poly.pdbx_strand_id
1 'polypeptide(L)'
;MFLFKPQLASLECDRSQPDSGECKLVMSGLFGEEVTTFPVEQLKGAEVRGGRRSRQLVLLTSDERFYFPGGSGSLQNANQINDFVRDPGSQSLNLKQDSRWSAYPIGGALLLVSGVSLRLLASGFLDRSAKPSNS
;
A
#
# COMPACT_ATOMS: atom_id res chain seq x y z
N MET A 1 2.90 -31.66 9.87
CA MET A 1 3.84 -30.89 9.01
C MET A 1 2.99 -29.97 8.14
N PHE A 2 2.79 -28.72 8.57
CA PHE A 2 1.98 -27.75 7.83
C PHE A 2 2.81 -27.24 6.65
N LEU A 3 2.49 -27.71 5.44
CA LEU A 3 3.01 -27.15 4.20
C LEU A 3 2.45 -25.73 4.06
N PHE A 4 3.21 -24.73 4.50
CA PHE A 4 3.01 -23.34 4.10
C PHE A 4 3.25 -23.27 2.59
N LYS A 5 2.18 -23.48 1.82
CA LYS A 5 2.23 -23.27 0.37
C LYS A 5 2.45 -21.78 0.14
N PRO A 6 3.54 -21.37 -0.52
CA PRO A 6 3.74 -19.96 -0.84
C PRO A 6 2.60 -19.52 -1.75
N GLN A 7 1.77 -18.62 -1.22
CA GLN A 7 0.73 -17.95 -1.96
C GLN A 7 1.14 -16.49 -2.12
N LEU A 8 1.05 -16.02 -3.35
CA LEU A 8 1.30 -14.65 -3.75
C LEU A 8 -0.03 -14.08 -4.24
N ALA A 9 -0.40 -12.90 -3.73
CA ALA A 9 -1.49 -12.13 -4.29
C ALA A 9 -1.00 -10.73 -4.63
N SER A 10 -1.31 -10.22 -5.81
CA SER A 10 -1.05 -8.83 -6.17
C SER A 10 -2.29 -8.15 -6.73
N LEU A 11 -2.47 -6.89 -6.37
CA LEU A 11 -3.52 -6.03 -6.89
C LEU A 11 -2.86 -4.81 -7.52
N GLU A 12 -3.13 -4.61 -8.80
CA GLU A 12 -2.74 -3.42 -9.55
C GLU A 12 -4.00 -2.72 -10.02
N CYS A 13 -4.14 -1.43 -9.77
CA CYS A 13 -5.26 -0.64 -10.26
C CYS A 13 -4.72 0.64 -10.88
N ASP A 14 -5.21 0.97 -12.06
CA ASP A 14 -4.86 2.20 -12.79
C ASP A 14 -6.13 2.95 -13.15
N ARG A 15 -6.19 4.23 -12.78
CA ARG A 15 -7.24 5.18 -13.16
C ARG A 15 -6.79 5.99 -14.36
N SER A 16 -7.54 5.91 -15.45
CA SER A 16 -7.45 6.88 -16.54
C SER A 16 -8.15 8.20 -16.19
N GLN A 17 -9.23 8.14 -15.39
CA GLN A 17 -9.98 9.27 -14.84
C GLN A 17 -10.51 8.89 -13.45
N PRO A 18 -10.99 9.84 -12.62
CA PRO A 18 -11.49 9.55 -11.27
C PRO A 18 -12.38 8.30 -11.12
N ASP A 19 -13.29 8.09 -12.08
CA ASP A 19 -14.26 7.00 -12.07
C ASP A 19 -14.04 6.00 -13.21
N SER A 20 -12.89 6.02 -13.89
CA SER A 20 -12.61 5.10 -15.00
C SER A 20 -11.21 4.52 -14.91
N GLY A 21 -11.07 3.26 -15.30
CA GLY A 21 -9.84 2.52 -15.19
C GLY A 21 -10.08 1.06 -14.90
N GLU A 22 -9.01 0.35 -14.58
CA GLU A 22 -9.00 -1.10 -14.48
C GLU A 22 -8.17 -1.54 -13.29
N CYS A 23 -8.63 -2.60 -12.63
CA CYS A 23 -7.90 -3.32 -11.60
C CYS A 23 -7.62 -4.74 -12.08
N LYS A 24 -6.37 -5.17 -11.92
CA LYS A 24 -5.88 -6.51 -12.15
C LYS A 24 -5.48 -7.16 -10.83
N LEU A 25 -6.21 -8.20 -10.46
CA LEU A 25 -5.89 -9.09 -9.36
C LEU A 25 -5.17 -10.33 -9.91
N VAL A 26 -4.05 -10.69 -9.31
CA VAL A 26 -3.31 -11.90 -9.63
C VAL A 26 -3.13 -12.72 -8.36
N MET A 27 -3.60 -13.96 -8.37
CA MET A 27 -3.43 -14.92 -7.29
C MET A 27 -2.61 -16.10 -7.79
N SER A 28 -1.37 -16.23 -7.31
CA SER A 28 -0.46 -17.31 -7.68
C SER A 28 -0.31 -18.31 -6.53
N GLY A 29 -0.39 -19.59 -6.86
CA GLY A 29 -0.17 -20.69 -5.92
C GLY A 29 0.47 -21.90 -6.60
N LEU A 30 0.49 -23.05 -5.91
CA LEU A 30 1.11 -24.27 -6.44
C LEU A 30 0.41 -24.85 -7.68
N PHE A 31 -0.84 -24.46 -7.93
CA PHE A 31 -1.64 -24.99 -9.04
C PHE A 31 -1.70 -24.04 -10.23
N GLY A 32 -0.96 -22.93 -10.20
CA GLY A 32 -0.92 -21.94 -11.27
C GLY A 32 -1.26 -20.54 -10.77
N GLU A 33 -1.56 -19.68 -11.73
CA GLU A 33 -1.92 -18.29 -11.55
C GLU A 33 -3.35 -18.07 -12.02
N GLU A 34 -4.14 -17.41 -11.18
CA GLU A 34 -5.46 -16.92 -11.49
C GLU A 34 -5.38 -15.41 -11.66
N VAL A 35 -5.86 -14.91 -12.80
CA VAL A 35 -5.88 -13.49 -13.12
C VAL A 35 -7.32 -13.06 -13.26
N THR A 36 -7.72 -12.07 -12.47
CA THR A 36 -9.05 -11.47 -12.52
C THR A 36 -8.90 -9.99 -12.81
N THR A 37 -9.74 -9.48 -13.70
CA THR A 37 -9.70 -8.08 -14.11
C THR A 37 -11.09 -7.48 -14.00
N PHE A 38 -11.19 -6.29 -13.43
CA PHE A 38 -12.46 -5.61 -13.17
C PHE A 38 -12.29 -4.09 -13.21
N PRO A 39 -13.34 -3.32 -13.54
CA PRO A 39 -13.24 -1.87 -13.61
C PRO A 39 -13.08 -1.25 -12.22
N VAL A 40 -12.36 -0.13 -12.14
CA VAL A 40 -12.01 0.51 -10.84
C VAL A 40 -13.25 0.90 -10.02
N GLU A 41 -14.35 1.23 -10.68
CA GLU A 41 -15.65 1.59 -10.06
C GLU A 41 -16.28 0.44 -9.25
N GLN A 42 -15.90 -0.80 -9.56
CA GLN A 42 -16.33 -1.96 -8.79
C GLN A 42 -15.54 -2.11 -7.50
N LEU A 43 -14.37 -1.48 -7.34
CA LEU A 43 -13.59 -1.54 -6.11
C LEU A 43 -14.29 -0.74 -5.00
N LYS A 44 -14.76 -1.42 -3.95
CA LYS A 44 -15.46 -0.78 -2.81
C LYS A 44 -14.58 -0.57 -1.59
N GLY A 45 -13.44 -1.24 -1.53
CA GLY A 45 -12.50 -1.12 -0.43
C GLY A 45 -11.93 -2.46 -0.01
N ALA A 46 -11.45 -2.52 1.23
CA ALA A 46 -10.93 -3.73 1.83
C ALA A 46 -11.16 -3.80 3.35
N GLU A 47 -11.29 -5.03 3.84
CA GLU A 47 -11.42 -5.35 5.26
C GLU A 47 -10.27 -6.26 5.71
N VAL A 48 -9.98 -6.26 7.01
CA VAL A 48 -9.18 -7.31 7.63
C VAL A 48 -10.08 -8.20 8.48
N ARG A 49 -10.03 -9.50 8.24
CA ARG A 49 -10.70 -10.52 9.04
C ARG A 49 -9.70 -11.33 9.87
N GLY A 50 -10.21 -11.93 10.94
CA GLY A 50 -9.45 -12.78 11.84
C GLY A 50 -8.85 -12.07 13.05
N GLY A 51 -8.14 -12.84 13.88
CA GLY A 51 -7.63 -12.37 15.17
C GLY A 51 -6.22 -11.79 15.09
N ARG A 52 -5.65 -11.42 16.24
CA ARG A 52 -4.31 -10.82 16.36
C ARG A 52 -3.19 -11.67 15.72
N ARG A 53 -3.40 -12.98 15.58
CA ARG A 53 -2.43 -13.95 15.02
C ARG A 53 -2.75 -14.42 13.59
N SER A 54 -3.90 -14.06 13.03
CA SER A 54 -4.37 -14.57 11.73
C SER A 54 -5.15 -13.49 10.99
N ARG A 55 -4.47 -12.39 10.64
CA ARG A 55 -5.08 -11.29 9.87
C ARG A 55 -5.09 -11.62 8.39
N GLN A 56 -6.29 -11.72 7.84
CA GLN A 56 -6.54 -11.96 6.42
C GLN A 56 -7.11 -10.71 5.78
N LEU A 57 -6.51 -10.26 4.69
CA LEU A 57 -7.04 -9.17 3.86
C LEU A 57 -8.18 -9.71 2.99
N VAL A 58 -9.29 -8.98 2.95
CA VAL A 58 -10.45 -9.26 2.11
C VAL A 58 -10.70 -8.04 1.23
N LEU A 59 -10.56 -8.23 -0.08
CA LEU A 59 -10.89 -7.21 -1.08
C LEU A 59 -12.40 -7.21 -1.30
N LEU A 60 -13.02 -6.03 -1.29
CA LEU A 60 -14.45 -5.86 -1.55
C LEU A 60 -14.65 -5.26 -2.94
N THR A 61 -15.39 -5.98 -3.78
CA THR A 61 -15.91 -5.45 -5.04
C THR A 61 -17.44 -5.40 -5.02
N SER A 62 -18.06 -4.80 -6.04
CA SER A 62 -19.51 -4.83 -6.22
C SER A 62 -20.06 -6.26 -6.33
N ASP A 63 -19.31 -7.14 -7.00
CA ASP A 63 -19.81 -8.44 -7.44
C ASP A 63 -19.35 -9.57 -6.50
N GLU A 64 -18.12 -9.49 -6.00
CA GLU A 64 -17.51 -10.54 -5.19
C GLU A 64 -16.50 -10.06 -4.16
N ARG A 65 -16.02 -11.01 -3.36
CA ARG A 65 -14.99 -10.80 -2.33
C ARG A 65 -13.79 -11.68 -2.62
N PHE A 66 -12.60 -11.08 -2.67
CA PHE A 66 -11.36 -11.83 -2.86
C PHE A 66 -10.58 -11.94 -1.56
N TYR A 67 -10.13 -13.15 -1.28
CA TYR A 67 -9.47 -13.50 -0.02
C TYR A 67 -7.97 -13.63 -0.24
N PHE A 68 -7.21 -12.66 0.26
CA PHE A 68 -5.77 -12.68 0.16
C PHE A 68 -5.18 -13.69 1.16
N PRO A 69 -3.99 -14.24 0.90
CA PRO A 69 -3.28 -15.06 1.89
C PRO A 69 -2.97 -14.23 3.14
N GLY A 70 -3.14 -14.84 4.33
CA GLY A 70 -2.89 -14.17 5.60
C GLY A 70 -1.43 -13.68 5.73
N GLY A 71 -1.23 -12.50 6.31
CA GLY A 71 0.09 -11.88 6.41
C GLY A 71 0.15 -10.69 7.38
N SER A 72 1.37 -10.34 7.81
CA SER A 72 1.61 -9.20 8.71
C SER A 72 1.22 -7.84 8.11
N GLY A 73 1.17 -7.74 6.77
CA GLY A 73 0.82 -6.53 6.02
C GLY A 73 -0.68 -6.32 5.75
N SER A 74 -1.57 -7.26 6.11
CA SER A 74 -2.99 -7.21 5.72
C SER A 74 -3.70 -5.91 6.11
N LEU A 75 -3.39 -5.35 7.29
CA LEU A 75 -3.99 -4.10 7.76
C LEU A 75 -3.48 -2.87 7.00
N GLN A 76 -2.18 -2.83 6.71
CA GLN A 76 -1.60 -1.74 5.93
C GLN A 76 -2.15 -1.75 4.50
N ASN A 77 -2.22 -2.93 3.88
CA ASN A 77 -2.78 -3.10 2.55
C ASN A 77 -4.26 -2.71 2.51
N ALA A 78 -5.05 -3.09 3.52
CA ALA A 78 -6.46 -2.69 3.60
C ALA A 78 -6.62 -1.16 3.66
N ASN A 79 -5.78 -0.49 4.47
CA ASN A 79 -5.80 0.96 4.57
C ASN A 79 -5.42 1.62 3.24
N GLN A 80 -4.37 1.13 2.55
CA GLN A 80 -3.97 1.65 1.23
C GLN A 80 -5.07 1.50 0.18
N ILE A 81 -5.79 0.38 0.17
CA ILE A 81 -6.94 0.18 -0.73
C ILE A 81 -8.04 1.19 -0.39
N ASN A 82 -8.38 1.32 0.90
CA ASN A 82 -9.45 2.24 1.33
C ASN A 82 -9.08 3.71 1.07
N ASP A 83 -7.81 4.08 1.20
CA ASP A 83 -7.31 5.40 0.87
C ASP A 83 -7.41 5.67 -0.64
N PHE A 84 -7.02 4.71 -1.49
CA PHE A 84 -7.18 4.80 -2.94
C PHE A 84 -8.65 4.93 -3.37
N VAL A 85 -9.56 4.18 -2.73
CA VAL A 85 -11.01 4.30 -2.99
C VAL A 85 -11.54 5.67 -2.57
N ARG A 86 -11.05 6.23 -1.47
CA ARG A 86 -11.50 7.54 -0.95
C ARG A 86 -10.93 8.73 -1.72
N ASP A 87 -9.72 8.60 -2.27
CA ASP A 87 -9.06 9.65 -3.03
C ASP A 87 -9.12 9.38 -4.55
N PRO A 88 -10.07 10.00 -5.28
CA PRO A 88 -10.16 9.86 -6.73
C PRO A 88 -8.96 10.49 -7.48
N GLY A 89 -8.15 11.32 -6.81
CA GLY A 89 -6.92 11.90 -7.39
C GLY A 89 -5.77 10.90 -7.48
N SER A 90 -5.82 9.80 -6.73
CA SER A 90 -4.83 8.73 -6.78
C SER A 90 -4.97 7.93 -8.08
N GLN A 91 -3.97 8.04 -8.96
CA GLN A 91 -4.02 7.44 -10.30
C GLN A 91 -3.68 5.95 -10.33
N SER A 92 -2.87 5.46 -9.39
CA SER A 92 -2.40 4.07 -9.41
C SER A 92 -2.31 3.48 -8.01
N LEU A 93 -2.63 2.20 -7.86
CA LEU A 93 -2.42 1.41 -6.66
C LEU A 93 -1.74 0.10 -7.05
N ASN A 94 -0.59 -0.19 -6.45
CA ASN A 94 0.09 -1.47 -6.66
C ASN A 94 0.41 -2.10 -5.30
N LEU A 95 -0.16 -3.27 -5.04
CA LEU A 95 0.01 -4.04 -3.82
C LEU A 95 0.48 -5.44 -4.17
N LYS A 96 1.48 -5.91 -3.42
CA LYS A 96 1.99 -7.27 -3.52
C LYS A 96 2.07 -7.88 -2.13
N GLN A 97 1.25 -8.89 -1.90
CA GLN A 97 1.21 -9.66 -0.66
C GLN A 97 1.82 -11.03 -0.91
N ASP A 98 3.09 -11.16 -0.53
CA ASP A 98 3.80 -12.43 -0.52
C ASP A 98 3.82 -12.99 0.91
N SER A 99 3.28 -14.18 1.09
CA SER A 99 3.34 -14.91 2.36
C SER A 99 4.79 -15.22 2.84
N ARG A 100 5.78 -15.10 1.95
CA ARG A 100 7.23 -15.28 2.23
C ARG A 100 7.94 -14.02 2.73
N TRP A 101 7.31 -12.86 2.56
CA TRP A 101 7.91 -11.53 2.66
C TRP A 101 7.73 -10.85 4.03
N SER A 102 7.14 -11.53 5.02
CA SER A 102 6.64 -11.00 6.30
C SER A 102 7.59 -10.11 7.16
N ALA A 103 8.81 -9.84 6.70
CA ALA A 103 9.86 -9.08 7.38
C ALA A 103 10.18 -7.67 6.80
N TYR A 104 9.59 -7.20 5.68
CA TYR A 104 9.91 -5.85 5.17
C TYR A 104 8.70 -4.91 5.09
N PRO A 105 8.77 -3.72 5.71
CA PRO A 105 7.91 -2.60 5.32
C PRO A 105 8.51 -1.96 4.07
N ILE A 106 8.06 -2.32 2.87
CA ILE A 106 8.23 -1.42 1.71
C ILE A 106 7.13 -0.38 1.83
N GLY A 107 7.49 0.75 2.43
CA GLY A 107 6.78 2.00 2.26
C GLY A 107 6.90 2.45 0.81
N GLY A 108 6.01 1.95 -0.04
CA GLY A 108 5.78 2.48 -1.38
C GLY A 108 4.97 3.77 -1.31
N ALA A 109 5.57 4.82 -0.74
CA ALA A 109 5.14 6.20 -0.89
C ALA A 109 6.24 6.93 -1.66
N LEU A 110 6.36 6.62 -2.95
CA LEU A 110 7.13 7.41 -3.90
C LEU A 110 6.21 7.63 -5.09
N LEU A 111 6.24 8.86 -5.64
CA LEU A 111 5.27 9.50 -6.54
C LEU A 111 4.17 10.20 -5.71
N LEU A 112 4.09 11.52 -5.54
CA LEU A 112 4.42 12.69 -6.38
C LEU A 112 4.77 13.86 -5.41
N VAL A 113 5.69 14.80 -5.68
CA VAL A 113 5.54 15.93 -6.61
C VAL A 113 6.92 16.43 -7.05
N SER A 114 7.13 16.47 -8.36
CA SER A 114 8.13 17.29 -9.03
C SER A 114 7.93 18.77 -8.69
N GLY A 115 8.92 19.41 -8.06
CA GLY A 115 9.06 20.87 -8.09
C GLY A 115 8.60 21.64 -6.84
N VAL A 116 9.21 21.40 -5.68
CA VAL A 116 9.42 22.49 -4.70
C VAL A 116 10.86 22.43 -4.23
N SER A 117 11.60 23.47 -4.57
CA SER A 117 13.01 23.66 -4.26
C SER A 117 13.28 23.50 -2.76
N LEU A 118 14.17 22.56 -2.43
CA LEU A 118 14.83 22.46 -1.14
C LEU A 118 15.69 23.70 -0.91
N ARG A 119 15.11 24.75 -0.33
CA ARG A 119 15.88 25.83 0.30
C ARG A 119 15.50 25.85 1.76
N LEU A 120 16.34 25.25 2.61
CA LEU A 120 16.51 25.59 4.04
C LEU A 120 17.59 24.70 4.65
N LEU A 121 18.86 25.11 4.52
CA LEU A 121 19.93 24.76 5.45
C LEU A 121 20.96 25.88 5.45
N ALA A 122 20.71 26.95 6.22
CA ALA A 122 21.74 27.85 6.75
C ALA A 122 21.14 28.76 7.83
N SER A 123 20.62 28.18 8.90
CA SER A 123 20.40 28.93 10.14
C SER A 123 20.66 28.01 11.32
N GLY A 124 21.80 28.22 11.97
CA GLY A 124 22.07 27.69 13.30
C GLY A 124 23.30 26.80 13.40
N PHE A 125 24.49 27.38 13.25
CA PHE A 125 25.66 26.90 14.00
C PHE A 125 26.52 28.08 14.38
N LEU A 126 26.26 28.60 15.59
CA LEU A 126 27.26 29.03 16.59
C LEU A 126 26.52 29.82 17.69
N ASP A 127 25.93 29.08 18.62
CA ASP A 127 25.62 29.57 19.96
C ASP A 127 26.88 29.42 20.85
N ARG A 128 27.04 30.36 21.80
CA ARG A 128 27.97 30.41 22.94
C ARG A 128 29.43 30.82 22.70
N SER A 129 29.74 32.06 23.08
CA SER A 129 30.36 32.27 24.40
C SER A 129 30.24 33.72 24.89
N ALA A 130 30.11 33.84 26.21
CA ALA A 130 29.79 35.03 26.98
C ALA A 130 30.94 36.07 27.06
N LYS A 131 30.58 37.37 27.01
CA LYS A 131 30.83 38.52 27.94
C LYS A 131 32.22 38.64 28.67
N PRO A 132 32.75 39.82 29.12
CA PRO A 132 32.38 41.27 28.99
C PRO A 132 33.53 42.28 28.65
N SER A 133 33.19 43.58 28.62
CA SER A 133 33.88 44.73 29.25
C SER A 133 34.99 45.52 28.52
N ASN A 134 34.72 46.84 28.38
CA ASN A 134 35.58 48.04 28.38
C ASN A 134 36.89 48.08 27.56
N SER A 135 37.00 49.10 26.69
CA SER A 135 37.80 50.30 26.97
C SER A 135 37.38 51.46 26.06
#